data_AF-A0A172UEA6-F1
#
_entry.id   AF-A0A172UEA6-F1
#
_cell.length_a   1.000
_cell.length_b   1.000
_cell.length_c   1.000
_cell.angle_alpha   90.00
_cell.angle_beta   90.00
_cell.angle_gamma   90.00
#
_symmetry.space_group_name_H-M   'P 1'
#
loop_
_entity.id
_entity.type
_entity.pdbx_description
1 polymer ?
#
loop_
_entity_poly.entity_id
_entity_poly.type
_entity_poly.pdbx_seq_one_letter_code
_entity_poly.pdbx_strand_id
1 'polypeptide(L)'
;MNNYLNVANFPTASEQEQQALSNALDAIIANDLQDGALPMLGRFRKILGDNLRREEWDGIHEKLLTLFKCGTSTPLDGPMIGVSMSIRDSDYFKEAANKHGENRSMLAHLEWMATLWNVTYASTGLWMGKTFEPVSAEVFAAKCGHDPVAIFNYDPETTRIGRNFFREPDDPNFIQSLGMPVLTQFWNLQDRPLDTKAPGFDSQLLAQNLAKEKAIPYVKTGGIFLSLPGKSVVAEMRGKAVYQLNYRWHDLHPAFPMTRLIDELVQIEDGVYLGQLVMATHHYSLGTLRIPLFGAPPPEWELGEAYSGDTSLDYGYQNNGFFLMIDTARAREAFADSAFPNLRPRPGERGWKELGYDQPAPAKPGAVGTASIGRAAGATTPNCSVNSPRFVWNRRRKPTMATSASCCNRANPFCRCCNANKAKFPRPAVSTITCAISKC
;
A
#
# COMPACT_ATOMS: atom_id res chain seq x y z
N MET A 1 -5.10 -23.21 -13.11
CA MET A 1 -5.72 -21.87 -13.01
C MET A 1 -6.95 -21.97 -12.11
N ASN A 2 -7.10 -21.07 -11.14
CA ASN A 2 -8.30 -21.00 -10.30
C ASN A 2 -9.34 -20.07 -10.97
N ASN A 3 -10.51 -19.88 -10.35
CA ASN A 3 -11.58 -19.05 -10.92
C ASN A 3 -11.24 -17.55 -11.02
N TYR A 4 -10.12 -17.10 -10.42
CA TYR A 4 -9.77 -15.69 -10.25
C TYR A 4 -8.55 -15.26 -11.06
N LEU A 5 -7.59 -16.17 -11.29
CA LEU A 5 -6.40 -15.96 -12.10
C LEU A 5 -6.64 -16.59 -13.48
N ASN A 6 -6.94 -15.74 -14.46
CA ASN A 6 -7.27 -16.17 -15.81
C ASN A 6 -6.38 -15.49 -16.85
N VAL A 7 -5.72 -16.27 -17.69
CA VAL A 7 -4.88 -15.76 -18.79
C VAL A 7 -5.66 -14.95 -19.82
N ALA A 8 -6.99 -15.13 -19.91
CA ALA A 8 -7.88 -14.32 -20.72
C ALA A 8 -8.04 -12.88 -20.20
N ASN A 9 -7.69 -12.63 -18.94
CA ASN A 9 -7.73 -11.28 -18.35
C ASN A 9 -6.46 -10.46 -18.68
N PHE A 10 -5.42 -11.06 -19.26
CA PHE A 10 -4.18 -10.35 -19.56
C PHE A 10 -4.40 -9.23 -20.59
N PRO A 11 -3.93 -7.99 -20.31
CA PRO A 11 -4.09 -6.86 -21.23
C PRO A 11 -2.97 -6.84 -22.28
N THR A 12 -2.96 -7.81 -23.19
CA THR A 12 -1.88 -8.04 -24.17
C THR A 12 -2.23 -7.54 -25.57
N ALA A 13 -1.25 -6.99 -26.29
CA ALA A 13 -1.41 -6.58 -27.68
C ALA A 13 -0.99 -7.67 -28.68
N SER A 14 -0.29 -8.71 -28.22
CA SER A 14 0.20 -9.80 -29.05
C SER A 14 0.18 -11.15 -28.32
N GLU A 15 0.14 -12.24 -29.09
CA GLU A 15 0.23 -13.60 -28.56
C GLU A 15 1.55 -13.86 -27.83
N GLN A 16 2.65 -13.29 -28.31
CA GLN A 16 3.96 -13.42 -27.67
C GLN A 16 3.97 -12.81 -26.26
N GLU A 17 3.36 -11.64 -26.09
CA GLU A 17 3.24 -10.99 -24.77
C GLU A 17 2.33 -11.82 -23.85
N GLN A 18 1.24 -12.37 -24.38
CA GLN A 18 0.35 -13.24 -23.64
C GLN A 18 1.05 -14.53 -23.19
N GLN A 19 1.84 -15.16 -24.05
CA GLN A 19 2.62 -16.34 -23.71
C GLN A 19 3.67 -16.02 -22.65
N ALA A 20 4.35 -14.88 -22.74
CA ALA A 20 5.33 -14.46 -21.74
C ALA A 20 4.69 -14.26 -20.36
N LEU A 21 3.53 -13.59 -20.30
CA LEU A 21 2.77 -13.42 -19.05
C LEU A 21 2.20 -14.73 -18.53
N SER A 22 1.75 -15.64 -19.41
CA SER A 22 1.31 -16.98 -19.03
C SER A 22 2.45 -17.77 -18.37
N ASN A 23 3.64 -17.77 -18.99
CA ASN A 23 4.81 -18.44 -18.42
C ASN A 23 5.21 -17.85 -17.06
N ALA A 24 5.13 -16.52 -16.92
CA ALA A 24 5.39 -15.85 -15.65
C ALA A 24 4.37 -16.25 -14.57
N LEU A 25 3.09 -16.33 -14.91
CA LEU A 25 2.04 -16.79 -14.01
C LEU A 25 2.26 -18.25 -13.60
N ASP A 26 2.59 -19.14 -14.54
CA ASP A 26 2.89 -20.53 -14.24
C ASP A 26 4.07 -20.67 -13.28
N ALA A 27 5.11 -19.84 -13.45
CA ALA A 27 6.24 -19.79 -12.52
C ALA A 27 5.84 -19.33 -11.12
N ILE A 28 4.94 -18.34 -10.99
CA ILE A 28 4.43 -17.89 -9.68
C ILE A 28 3.61 -19.01 -9.02
N ILE A 29 2.73 -19.66 -9.77
CA ILE A 29 1.91 -20.76 -9.26
C ILE A 29 2.81 -21.91 -8.77
N ALA A 30 3.80 -22.30 -9.58
CA ALA A 30 4.68 -23.40 -9.27
C ALA A 30 5.62 -23.13 -8.09
N ASN A 31 6.11 -21.90 -7.93
CA ASN A 31 7.15 -21.61 -6.94
C ASN A 31 6.64 -20.93 -5.68
N ASP A 32 5.58 -20.11 -5.80
CA ASP A 32 5.20 -19.17 -4.74
C ASP A 32 3.81 -19.48 -4.14
N LEU A 33 2.87 -20.05 -4.89
CA LEU A 33 1.47 -20.22 -4.48
C LEU A 33 1.14 -21.56 -3.79
N GLN A 34 2.15 -22.39 -3.49
CA GLN A 34 1.95 -23.77 -2.98
C GLN A 34 1.14 -23.83 -1.67
N ASP A 35 1.27 -22.83 -0.80
CA ASP A 35 0.56 -22.76 0.49
C ASP A 35 -0.68 -21.83 0.44
N GLY A 36 -1.10 -21.40 -0.75
CA GLY A 36 -2.17 -20.42 -0.96
C GLY A 36 -1.69 -18.96 -1.02
N ALA A 37 -2.60 -18.04 -1.38
CA ALA A 37 -2.24 -16.64 -1.63
C ALA A 37 -1.76 -15.89 -0.37
N LEU A 38 -2.40 -16.08 0.79
CA LEU A 38 -2.06 -15.32 2.00
C LEU A 38 -0.64 -15.60 2.51
N PRO A 39 -0.16 -16.85 2.63
CA PRO A 39 1.23 -17.11 2.99
C PRO A 39 2.23 -16.59 1.96
N MET A 40 1.93 -16.74 0.67
CA MET A 40 2.75 -16.18 -0.42
C MET A 40 2.92 -14.67 -0.27
N LEU A 41 1.81 -13.95 -0.12
CA LEU A 41 1.80 -12.49 0.01
C LEU A 41 2.44 -12.04 1.34
N GLY A 42 2.29 -12.81 2.41
CA GLY A 42 3.02 -12.62 3.66
C GLY A 42 4.54 -12.64 3.45
N ARG A 43 5.06 -13.63 2.70
CA ARG A 43 6.47 -13.69 2.31
C ARG A 43 6.88 -12.49 1.46
N PHE A 44 6.10 -12.14 0.44
CA PHE A 44 6.40 -10.98 -0.43
C PHE A 44 6.47 -9.69 0.37
N ARG A 45 5.50 -9.44 1.26
CA ARG A 45 5.50 -8.27 2.14
C ARG A 45 6.71 -8.23 3.06
N LYS A 46 7.16 -9.37 3.59
CA LYS A 46 8.38 -9.43 4.42
C LYS A 46 9.62 -8.98 3.63
N ILE A 47 9.70 -9.33 2.34
CA ILE A 47 10.79 -8.88 1.45
C ILE A 47 10.68 -7.37 1.20
N LEU A 48 9.49 -6.92 0.76
CA LEU A 48 9.23 -5.54 0.39
C LEU A 48 9.34 -4.55 1.57
N GLY A 49 9.07 -5.01 2.79
CA GLY A 49 9.21 -4.23 4.01
C GLY A 49 10.64 -4.20 4.57
N ASP A 50 11.57 -4.98 4.01
CA ASP A 50 12.96 -5.05 4.45
C ASP A 50 13.89 -4.28 3.48
N ASN A 51 14.34 -3.12 3.91
CA ASN A 51 15.24 -2.26 3.13
C ASN A 51 16.61 -2.91 2.85
N LEU A 52 17.00 -3.96 3.58
CA LEU A 52 18.24 -4.71 3.34
C LEU A 52 18.12 -5.73 2.20
N ARG A 53 16.90 -5.96 1.68
CA ARG A 53 16.59 -6.92 0.61
C ARG A 53 16.08 -6.24 -0.65
N ARG A 54 16.52 -5.01 -0.85
CA ARG A 54 16.02 -4.11 -1.89
C ARG A 54 16.28 -4.62 -3.30
N GLU A 55 17.37 -5.36 -3.48
CA GLU A 55 17.72 -6.05 -4.71
C GLU A 55 16.68 -7.10 -5.16
N GLU A 56 15.83 -7.57 -4.24
CA GLU A 56 14.75 -8.52 -4.54
C GLU A 56 13.43 -7.83 -4.90
N TRP A 57 13.29 -6.51 -4.66
CA TRP A 57 12.01 -5.82 -4.75
C TRP A 57 11.42 -5.82 -6.15
N ASP A 58 12.23 -5.56 -7.18
CA ASP A 58 11.75 -5.50 -8.57
C ASP A 58 11.15 -6.84 -9.01
N GLY A 59 11.81 -7.95 -8.67
CA GLY A 59 11.27 -9.29 -8.95
C GLY A 59 9.93 -9.56 -8.25
N ILE A 60 9.75 -9.07 -7.02
CA ILE A 60 8.46 -9.19 -6.32
C ILE A 60 7.39 -8.27 -6.93
N HIS A 61 7.76 -7.05 -7.33
CA HIS A 61 6.83 -6.14 -8.02
C HIS A 61 6.37 -6.69 -9.36
N GLU A 62 7.25 -7.34 -10.13
CA GLU A 62 6.88 -8.02 -11.39
C GLU A 62 5.90 -9.17 -11.16
N LYS A 63 6.08 -9.94 -10.08
CA LYS A 63 5.13 -10.99 -9.69
C LYS A 63 3.77 -10.42 -9.32
N LEU A 64 3.74 -9.37 -8.49
CA LEU A 64 2.50 -8.68 -8.11
C LEU A 64 1.79 -8.08 -9.34
N LEU A 65 2.54 -7.47 -10.26
CA LEU A 65 2.00 -6.93 -11.50
C LEU A 65 1.41 -8.03 -12.39
N THR A 66 2.07 -9.18 -12.49
CA THR A 66 1.56 -10.35 -13.24
C THR A 66 0.25 -10.85 -12.65
N LEU A 67 0.19 -11.01 -11.32
CA LEU A 67 -1.04 -11.39 -10.61
C LEU A 67 -2.16 -10.37 -10.82
N PHE A 68 -1.84 -9.07 -10.74
CA PHE A 68 -2.81 -8.02 -10.99
C PHE A 68 -3.36 -8.12 -12.42
N LYS A 69 -2.48 -8.23 -13.42
CA LYS A 69 -2.87 -8.30 -14.84
C LYS A 69 -3.79 -9.49 -15.14
N CYS A 70 -3.64 -10.66 -14.51
CA CYS A 70 -4.54 -11.82 -14.72
C CYS A 70 -5.72 -11.91 -13.74
N GLY A 71 -5.73 -11.13 -12.65
CA GLY A 71 -6.83 -11.11 -11.69
C GLY A 71 -8.16 -10.65 -12.30
N THR A 72 -9.27 -11.09 -11.72
CA THR A 72 -10.62 -10.78 -12.20
C THR A 72 -11.15 -9.50 -11.55
N SER A 73 -11.81 -8.63 -12.33
CA SER A 73 -12.52 -7.48 -11.75
C SER A 73 -13.77 -7.95 -11.02
N THR A 74 -13.87 -7.64 -9.74
CA THR A 74 -15.01 -8.05 -8.91
C THR A 74 -15.37 -6.91 -7.95
N PRO A 75 -16.64 -6.45 -7.95
CA PRO A 75 -17.11 -5.47 -6.98
C PRO A 75 -16.91 -5.95 -5.55
N LEU A 76 -16.66 -5.01 -4.64
CA LEU A 76 -16.54 -5.28 -3.20
C LEU A 76 -17.73 -4.71 -2.45
N ASP A 77 -18.11 -5.40 -1.37
CA ASP A 77 -19.17 -4.97 -0.47
C ASP A 77 -18.78 -5.25 0.99
N GLY A 78 -18.97 -4.24 1.85
CA GLY A 78 -18.66 -4.29 3.26
C GLY A 78 -17.17 -4.11 3.61
N PRO A 79 -16.79 -4.40 4.86
CA PRO A 79 -15.45 -4.13 5.37
C PRO A 79 -14.44 -5.20 4.92
N MET A 80 -13.23 -4.73 4.62
CA MET A 80 -12.10 -5.54 4.19
C MET A 80 -10.88 -5.22 5.04
N ILE A 81 -10.12 -6.26 5.42
CA ILE A 81 -8.82 -6.12 6.08
C ILE A 81 -7.81 -5.62 5.04
N GLY A 82 -7.10 -4.56 5.38
CA GLY A 82 -6.07 -3.96 4.54
C GLY A 82 -4.68 -4.43 4.89
N VAL A 83 -3.87 -4.67 3.86
CA VAL A 83 -2.43 -4.88 4.01
C VAL A 83 -1.67 -4.03 3.03
N SER A 84 -0.87 -3.08 3.51
CA SER A 84 0.07 -2.35 2.65
C SER A 84 1.20 -3.29 2.26
N MET A 85 1.35 -3.56 0.96
CA MET A 85 2.41 -4.46 0.46
C MET A 85 3.68 -3.69 0.14
N SER A 86 3.54 -2.59 -0.60
CA SER A 86 4.65 -1.67 -0.91
C SER A 86 4.14 -0.33 -1.39
N ILE A 87 4.91 0.73 -1.16
CA ILE A 87 4.79 2.02 -1.83
C ILE A 87 6.03 2.17 -2.72
N ARG A 88 5.89 2.84 -3.87
CA ARG A 88 6.96 3.17 -4.81
C ARG A 88 6.92 4.66 -5.13
N ASP A 89 8.07 5.20 -5.49
CA ASP A 89 8.19 6.57 -5.99
C ASP A 89 7.57 6.70 -7.38
N SER A 90 6.81 7.78 -7.61
CA SER A 90 6.34 8.12 -8.96
C SER A 90 7.56 8.44 -9.82
N ASP A 91 7.56 7.91 -11.04
CA ASP A 91 8.58 8.19 -12.01
C ASP A 91 8.19 9.38 -12.90
N TYR A 92 8.32 10.58 -12.35
CA TYR A 92 8.08 11.83 -13.07
C TYR A 92 8.96 12.01 -14.32
N PHE A 93 10.05 11.23 -14.45
CA PHE A 93 10.99 11.30 -15.57
C PHE A 93 10.99 10.02 -16.41
N LYS A 94 9.93 9.21 -16.34
CA LYS A 94 9.80 7.94 -17.08
C LYS A 94 10.00 8.12 -18.58
N GLU A 95 9.42 9.16 -19.17
CA GLU A 95 9.60 9.43 -20.60
C GLU A 95 11.06 9.69 -20.98
N ALA A 96 11.79 10.40 -20.13
CA ALA A 96 13.21 10.65 -20.36
C ALA A 96 14.02 9.35 -20.20
N ALA A 97 13.71 8.53 -19.19
CA ALA A 97 14.33 7.22 -19.01
C ALA A 97 14.10 6.29 -20.22
N ASN A 98 12.87 6.21 -20.71
CA ASN A 98 12.51 5.41 -21.88
C ASN A 98 13.30 5.83 -23.13
N LYS A 99 13.53 7.13 -23.34
CA LYS A 99 14.36 7.64 -24.45
C LYS A 99 15.83 7.19 -24.36
N HIS A 100 16.28 6.78 -23.18
CA HIS A 100 17.61 6.24 -22.94
C HIS A 100 17.64 4.70 -22.83
N GLY A 101 16.52 4.01 -23.12
CA GLY A 101 16.42 2.56 -23.05
C GLY A 101 16.25 2.00 -21.64
N GLU A 102 16.00 2.87 -20.65
CA GLU A 102 15.77 2.48 -19.27
C GLU A 102 14.27 2.43 -18.98
N ASN A 103 13.82 1.43 -18.21
CA ASN A 103 12.41 1.28 -17.86
C ASN A 103 11.95 2.27 -16.77
N ARG A 104 12.89 2.83 -16.00
CA ARG A 104 12.65 3.82 -14.93
C ARG A 104 13.80 4.83 -14.82
N SER A 105 13.50 6.03 -14.30
CA SER A 105 14.53 7.04 -14.03
C SER A 105 15.36 6.69 -12.79
N MET A 106 16.62 7.15 -12.78
CA MET A 106 17.52 6.98 -11.61
C MET A 106 16.93 7.53 -10.31
N LEU A 107 16.13 8.61 -10.38
CA LEU A 107 15.48 9.19 -9.20
C LEU A 107 14.39 8.28 -8.66
N ALA A 108 13.55 7.71 -9.52
CA ALA A 108 12.54 6.72 -9.12
C ALA A 108 13.18 5.43 -8.59
N HIS A 109 14.36 5.06 -9.11
CA HIS A 109 15.16 3.96 -8.57
C HIS A 109 15.66 4.20 -7.15
N LEU A 110 15.64 5.43 -6.60
CA LEU A 110 16.04 5.69 -5.22
C LEU A 110 14.98 5.28 -4.19
N GLU A 111 13.72 5.07 -4.59
CA GLU A 111 12.62 4.53 -3.76
C GLU A 111 12.62 5.13 -2.33
N TRP A 112 12.77 6.44 -2.25
CA TRP A 112 12.97 7.12 -0.97
C TRP A 112 11.67 7.15 -0.16
N MET A 113 10.50 7.28 -0.82
CA MET A 113 9.22 7.20 -0.12
C MET A 113 8.98 5.78 0.39
N ALA A 114 9.31 4.76 -0.40
CA ALA A 114 9.23 3.36 0.01
C ALA A 114 10.10 3.11 1.25
N THR A 115 11.35 3.58 1.19
CA THR A 115 12.32 3.44 2.29
C THR A 115 11.81 4.14 3.56
N LEU A 116 11.32 5.38 3.43
CA LEU A 116 10.77 6.14 4.56
C LEU A 116 9.52 5.49 5.12
N TRP A 117 8.61 5.02 4.26
CA TRP A 117 7.41 4.28 4.66
C TRP A 117 7.76 3.00 5.41
N ASN A 118 8.75 2.24 4.93
CA ASN A 118 9.20 1.01 5.59
C ASN A 118 9.74 1.26 7.00
N VAL A 119 10.52 2.33 7.17
CA VAL A 119 11.07 2.73 8.48
C VAL A 119 9.98 3.21 9.43
N THR A 120 8.94 3.86 8.91
CA THR A 120 7.95 4.56 9.74
C THR A 120 6.68 3.76 9.99
N TYR A 121 6.11 3.08 9.00
CA TYR A 121 4.74 2.56 9.08
C TYR A 121 4.50 1.16 8.50
N ALA A 122 5.41 0.59 7.69
CA ALA A 122 5.12 -0.68 7.00
C ALA A 122 4.71 -1.82 7.95
N SER A 123 5.27 -1.89 9.16
CA SER A 123 4.97 -2.92 10.16
C SER A 123 3.97 -2.50 11.24
N THR A 124 3.59 -1.23 11.33
CA THR A 124 2.81 -0.71 12.45
C THR A 124 1.32 -1.04 12.37
N GLY A 125 0.83 -1.36 11.17
CA GLY A 125 -0.60 -1.54 10.94
C GLY A 125 -1.39 -0.25 11.11
N LEU A 126 -0.77 0.92 10.85
CA LEU A 126 -1.45 2.22 10.92
C LEU A 126 -2.72 2.24 10.06
N TRP A 127 -2.65 1.68 8.86
CA TRP A 127 -3.80 1.46 7.98
C TRP A 127 -4.22 0.00 8.03
N MET A 128 -5.50 -0.24 8.30
CA MET A 128 -6.07 -1.57 8.58
C MET A 128 -7.13 -2.02 7.57
N GLY A 129 -7.32 -1.27 6.49
CA GLY A 129 -8.26 -1.62 5.43
C GLY A 129 -9.25 -0.53 5.08
N LYS A 130 -10.35 -0.97 4.48
CA LYS A 130 -11.40 -0.11 3.96
C LYS A 130 -12.75 -0.78 4.13
N THR A 131 -13.83 -0.02 4.04
CA THR A 131 -15.17 -0.57 3.81
C THR A 131 -15.79 0.01 2.56
N PHE A 132 -16.69 -0.75 1.97
CA PHE A 132 -17.43 -0.44 0.75
C PHE A 132 -18.92 -0.46 1.12
N GLU A 133 -19.51 0.72 1.28
CA GLU A 133 -20.87 0.88 1.80
C GLU A 133 -21.80 1.38 0.69
N PRO A 134 -23.08 0.97 0.69
CA PRO A 134 -24.04 1.50 -0.26
C PRO A 134 -24.13 3.03 -0.19
N VAL A 135 -24.34 3.64 -1.35
CA VAL A 135 -24.51 5.09 -1.51
C VAL A 135 -25.73 5.33 -2.39
N SER A 136 -26.52 6.35 -2.09
CA SER A 136 -27.65 6.71 -2.94
C SER A 136 -27.18 7.40 -4.22
N ALA A 137 -27.98 7.33 -5.29
CA ALA A 137 -27.69 8.04 -6.54
C ALA A 137 -27.52 9.55 -6.34
N GLU A 138 -28.33 10.15 -5.45
CA GLU A 138 -28.27 11.57 -5.12
C GLU A 138 -26.94 11.95 -4.47
N VAL A 139 -26.53 11.20 -3.43
CA VAL A 139 -25.25 11.44 -2.76
C VAL A 139 -24.09 11.19 -3.72
N PHE A 140 -24.14 10.10 -4.50
CA PHE A 140 -23.11 9.80 -5.49
C PHE A 140 -22.96 10.94 -6.52
N ALA A 141 -24.07 11.40 -7.10
CA ALA A 141 -24.09 12.51 -8.06
C ALA A 141 -23.50 13.79 -7.45
N ALA A 142 -23.89 14.14 -6.22
CA ALA A 142 -23.33 15.29 -5.53
C ALA A 142 -21.82 15.14 -5.29
N LYS A 143 -21.35 13.95 -4.88
CA LYS A 143 -19.93 13.70 -4.61
C LYS A 143 -19.05 13.68 -5.86
N CYS A 144 -19.60 13.37 -7.03
CA CYS A 144 -18.89 13.45 -8.30
C CYS A 144 -19.12 14.77 -9.05
N GLY A 145 -19.56 15.84 -8.36
CA GLY A 145 -19.78 17.15 -8.98
C GLY A 145 -20.82 17.13 -10.11
N HIS A 146 -21.77 16.19 -10.06
CA HIS A 146 -22.75 15.90 -11.09
C HIS A 146 -22.15 15.54 -12.46
N ASP A 147 -20.96 14.92 -12.49
CA ASP A 147 -20.36 14.42 -13.73
C ASP A 147 -21.29 13.46 -14.49
N PRO A 148 -21.63 13.75 -15.76
CA PRO A 148 -22.63 12.97 -16.50
C PRO A 148 -22.18 11.54 -16.79
N VAL A 149 -20.89 11.29 -16.97
CA VAL A 149 -20.36 9.95 -17.26
C VAL A 149 -20.39 9.08 -16.00
N ALA A 150 -19.98 9.63 -14.85
CA ALA A 150 -20.07 8.96 -13.56
C ALA A 150 -21.52 8.62 -13.21
N ILE A 151 -22.45 9.58 -13.36
CA ILE A 151 -23.88 9.36 -13.11
C ILE A 151 -24.44 8.28 -14.04
N PHE A 152 -24.08 8.31 -15.32
CA PHE A 152 -24.53 7.29 -16.28
C PHE A 152 -24.08 5.88 -15.89
N ASN A 153 -22.90 5.75 -15.29
CA ASN A 153 -22.34 4.47 -14.86
C ASN A 153 -22.73 4.07 -13.42
N TYR A 154 -23.57 4.87 -12.74
CA TYR A 154 -24.05 4.54 -11.40
C TYR A 154 -24.90 3.26 -11.44
N ASP A 155 -24.61 2.34 -10.53
CA ASP A 155 -25.36 1.10 -10.32
C ASP A 155 -25.46 0.82 -8.82
N PRO A 156 -26.65 0.80 -8.20
CA PRO A 156 -26.78 0.56 -6.77
C PRO A 156 -26.20 -0.79 -6.31
N GLU A 157 -26.11 -1.79 -7.19
CA GLU A 157 -25.60 -3.12 -6.84
C GLU A 157 -24.06 -3.14 -6.74
N THR A 158 -23.36 -2.26 -7.46
CA THR A 158 -21.89 -2.29 -7.57
C THR A 158 -21.19 -0.98 -7.21
N THR A 159 -21.90 0.14 -7.23
CA THR A 159 -21.40 1.45 -6.80
C THR A 159 -21.41 1.54 -5.27
N ARG A 160 -20.27 1.96 -4.70
CA ARG A 160 -20.11 2.11 -3.25
C ARG A 160 -19.43 3.44 -2.95
N ILE A 161 -19.69 3.95 -1.76
CA ILE A 161 -18.83 4.95 -1.12
C ILE A 161 -18.05 4.22 -0.03
N GLY A 162 -16.77 4.55 0.12
CA GLY A 162 -15.93 3.85 1.07
C GLY A 162 -15.08 4.76 1.92
N ARG A 163 -14.58 4.18 3.00
CA ARG A 163 -13.75 4.84 4.00
C ARG A 163 -12.62 3.92 4.43
N ASN A 164 -11.47 4.51 4.71
CA ASN A 164 -10.29 3.82 5.21
C ASN A 164 -10.38 3.60 6.73
N PHE A 165 -9.68 2.57 7.21
CA PHE A 165 -9.58 2.21 8.61
C PHE A 165 -8.18 2.47 9.14
N PHE A 166 -8.08 3.16 10.28
CA PHE A 166 -6.82 3.53 10.91
C PHE A 166 -6.75 3.06 12.35
N ARG A 167 -5.57 2.56 12.74
CA ARG A 167 -5.25 2.00 14.05
C ARG A 167 -4.08 2.76 14.65
N GLU A 168 -4.10 2.93 15.96
CA GLU A 168 -2.95 3.45 16.67
C GLU A 168 -1.79 2.44 16.63
N PRO A 169 -0.58 2.83 16.19
CA PRO A 169 0.58 1.94 16.20
C PRO A 169 0.83 1.32 17.59
N ASP A 170 1.46 0.14 17.59
CA ASP A 170 1.92 -0.49 18.84
C ASP A 170 3.26 0.07 19.27
N ASP A 171 3.33 0.51 20.53
CA ASP A 171 4.51 1.17 21.13
C ASP A 171 5.17 2.19 20.16
N PRO A 172 4.44 3.24 19.73
CA PRO A 172 4.93 4.13 18.70
C PRO A 172 6.21 4.86 19.16
N ASN A 173 7.21 4.89 18.28
CA ASN A 173 8.29 5.84 18.45
C ASN A 173 7.78 7.29 18.33
N PHE A 174 8.60 8.27 18.69
CA PHE A 174 8.20 9.68 18.69
C PHE A 174 7.55 10.14 17.37
N ILE A 175 8.09 9.75 16.22
CA ILE A 175 7.55 10.12 14.90
C ILE A 175 6.20 9.42 14.67
N GLN A 176 6.11 8.12 14.97
CA GLN A 176 4.88 7.34 14.82
C GLN A 176 3.76 7.85 15.74
N SER A 177 4.10 8.36 16.93
CA SER A 177 3.14 8.88 17.90
C SER A 177 2.41 10.12 17.40
N LEU A 178 3.03 10.87 16.49
CA LEU A 178 2.43 12.02 15.83
C LEU A 178 1.56 11.62 14.63
N GLY A 179 1.72 10.41 14.11
CA GLY A 179 1.05 9.95 12.89
C GLY A 179 -0.47 10.05 12.97
N MET A 180 -1.10 9.44 13.99
CA MET A 180 -2.56 9.45 14.14
C MET A 180 -3.16 10.84 14.40
N PRO A 181 -2.63 11.67 15.32
CA PRO A 181 -3.13 13.04 15.51
C PRO A 181 -3.04 13.89 14.24
N VAL A 182 -1.90 13.83 13.54
CA VAL A 182 -1.70 14.57 12.28
C VAL A 182 -2.67 14.07 11.22
N LEU A 183 -2.77 12.76 10.99
CA LEU A 183 -3.72 12.19 10.02
C LEU A 183 -5.16 12.54 10.37
N THR A 184 -5.54 12.50 11.65
CA THR A 184 -6.89 12.83 12.10
C THR A 184 -7.26 14.25 11.70
N GLN A 185 -6.35 15.20 11.90
CA GLN A 185 -6.59 16.59 11.53
C GLN A 185 -6.55 16.81 10.01
N PHE A 186 -5.55 16.28 9.32
CA PHE A 186 -5.36 16.51 7.89
C PHE A 186 -6.43 15.82 7.05
N TRP A 187 -6.85 14.61 7.42
CA TRP A 187 -7.80 13.78 6.65
C TRP A 187 -9.19 13.77 7.27
N ASN A 188 -9.45 14.64 8.26
CA ASN A 188 -10.71 14.77 8.98
C ASN A 188 -11.25 13.40 9.46
N LEU A 189 -10.38 12.60 10.10
CA LEU A 189 -10.76 11.25 10.51
C LEU A 189 -11.79 11.31 11.64
N GLN A 190 -12.81 10.48 11.51
CA GLN A 190 -13.89 10.30 12.46
C GLN A 190 -13.61 9.08 13.35
N ASP A 191 -14.30 9.01 14.49
CA ASP A 191 -14.32 7.79 15.29
C ASP A 191 -15.01 6.65 14.55
N ARG A 192 -14.60 5.43 14.86
CA ARG A 192 -15.30 4.22 14.43
C ARG A 192 -16.81 4.33 14.74
N PRO A 193 -17.71 4.16 13.75
CA PRO A 193 -19.14 4.11 14.01
C PRO A 193 -19.49 2.86 14.83
N LEU A 194 -20.39 3.02 15.81
CA LEU A 194 -20.81 1.95 16.70
C LEU A 194 -22.20 1.40 16.39
N ASP A 195 -22.99 2.15 15.61
CA ASP A 195 -24.33 1.79 15.20
C ASP A 195 -24.67 2.43 13.85
N THR A 196 -25.80 2.02 13.27
CA THR A 196 -26.22 2.41 11.91
C THR A 196 -26.71 3.86 11.82
N LYS A 197 -26.84 4.57 12.93
CA LYS A 197 -27.30 5.96 13.01
C LYS A 197 -26.16 6.93 13.36
N ALA A 198 -24.91 6.44 13.40
CA ALA A 198 -23.76 7.28 13.65
C ALA A 198 -23.74 8.46 12.65
N PRO A 199 -23.69 9.72 13.12
CA PRO A 199 -23.68 10.88 12.24
C PRO A 199 -22.34 11.04 11.54
N GLY A 200 -22.30 11.84 10.47
CA GLY A 200 -21.05 12.21 9.79
C GLY A 200 -20.65 11.31 8.62
N PHE A 201 -21.49 10.34 8.24
CA PHE A 201 -21.24 9.43 7.15
C PHE A 201 -22.23 9.66 6.00
N ASP A 202 -21.70 9.83 4.79
CA ASP A 202 -22.48 9.97 3.54
C ASP A 202 -23.00 8.61 3.02
N SER A 203 -22.54 7.51 3.63
CA SER A 203 -22.89 6.12 3.33
C SER A 203 -24.08 5.60 4.11
N GLN A 204 -24.71 4.54 3.61
CA GLN A 204 -25.63 3.73 4.43
C GLN A 204 -24.84 2.74 5.31
N LEU A 205 -24.73 3.02 6.61
CA LEU A 205 -24.12 2.09 7.58
C LEU A 205 -25.03 0.88 7.81
N LEU A 206 -24.62 -0.29 7.32
CA LEU A 206 -25.38 -1.53 7.49
C LEU A 206 -24.96 -2.29 8.77
N ALA A 207 -25.93 -2.78 9.53
CA ALA A 207 -25.68 -3.56 10.75
C ALA A 207 -24.79 -4.78 10.50
N GLN A 208 -24.97 -5.46 9.35
CA GLN A 208 -24.14 -6.60 8.96
C GLN A 208 -22.67 -6.20 8.71
N ASN A 209 -22.43 -5.02 8.13
CA ASN A 209 -21.08 -4.52 7.88
C ASN A 209 -20.41 -4.13 9.19
N LEU A 210 -21.12 -3.42 10.07
CA LEU A 210 -20.63 -3.08 11.42
C LEU A 210 -20.30 -4.33 12.26
N ALA A 211 -21.04 -5.43 12.09
CA ALA A 211 -20.73 -6.70 12.74
C ALA A 211 -19.41 -7.31 12.22
N LYS A 212 -19.21 -7.32 10.89
CA LYS A 212 -17.97 -7.80 10.25
C LYS A 212 -16.76 -6.93 10.62
N GLU A 213 -16.94 -5.61 10.72
CA GLU A 213 -15.88 -4.66 11.09
C GLU A 213 -15.22 -4.97 12.43
N LYS A 214 -15.92 -5.65 13.35
CA LYS A 214 -15.37 -6.04 14.65
C LYS A 214 -14.10 -6.88 14.53
N ALA A 215 -13.92 -7.61 13.43
CA ALA A 215 -12.71 -8.39 13.17
C ALA A 215 -11.47 -7.52 12.86
N ILE A 216 -11.65 -6.23 12.58
CA ILE A 216 -10.59 -5.30 12.17
C ILE A 216 -10.23 -4.39 13.35
N PRO A 217 -8.98 -4.39 13.85
CA PRO A 217 -8.60 -3.61 15.02
C PRO A 217 -8.31 -2.13 14.67
N TYR A 218 -9.32 -1.37 14.25
CA TYR A 218 -9.19 0.06 13.95
C TYR A 218 -9.92 0.95 14.97
N VAL A 219 -9.53 2.22 15.08
CA VAL A 219 -10.14 3.21 15.99
C VAL A 219 -10.69 4.44 15.27
N LYS A 220 -10.08 4.83 14.15
CA LYS A 220 -10.48 5.99 13.35
C LYS A 220 -10.79 5.58 11.91
N THR A 221 -11.63 6.35 11.24
CA THR A 221 -12.03 6.10 9.85
C THR A 221 -12.18 7.41 9.07
N GLY A 222 -11.97 7.39 7.77
CA GLY A 222 -12.03 8.59 6.93
C GLY A 222 -11.34 8.37 5.59
N GLY A 223 -10.88 9.42 4.92
CA GLY A 223 -10.29 9.31 3.58
C GLY A 223 -11.27 8.66 2.61
N ILE A 224 -12.33 9.41 2.30
CA ILE A 224 -13.51 8.91 1.58
C ILE A 224 -13.18 8.72 0.09
N PHE A 225 -13.75 7.69 -0.53
CA PHE A 225 -13.64 7.41 -1.97
C PHE A 225 -14.98 6.96 -2.54
N LEU A 226 -15.17 7.14 -3.84
CA LEU A 226 -16.24 6.50 -4.60
C LEU A 226 -15.68 5.29 -5.34
N SER A 227 -16.40 4.19 -5.37
CA SER A 227 -15.99 3.00 -6.11
C SER A 227 -17.05 2.42 -7.01
N LEU A 228 -16.61 1.97 -8.18
CA LEU A 228 -17.45 1.38 -9.23
C LEU A 228 -16.60 0.50 -10.16
N PRO A 229 -17.22 -0.46 -10.87
CA PRO A 229 -16.55 -1.18 -11.93
C PRO A 229 -16.09 -0.24 -13.04
N GLY A 230 -14.89 -0.47 -13.59
CA GLY A 230 -14.33 0.40 -14.61
C GLY A 230 -13.18 -0.24 -15.38
N LYS A 231 -12.47 0.60 -16.12
CA LYS A 231 -11.26 0.24 -16.86
C LYS A 231 -10.06 0.91 -16.22
N SER A 232 -8.94 0.19 -16.13
CA SER A 232 -7.73 0.73 -15.54
C SER A 232 -7.32 2.05 -16.19
N VAL A 233 -7.03 3.07 -15.39
CA VAL A 233 -6.51 4.37 -15.85
C VAL A 233 -5.02 4.33 -16.20
N VAL A 234 -4.31 3.28 -15.77
CA VAL A 234 -2.91 3.04 -16.14
C VAL A 234 -2.84 2.55 -17.58
N ALA A 235 -2.14 3.28 -18.45
CA ALA A 235 -2.07 3.01 -19.88
C ALA A 235 -1.54 1.60 -20.21
N GLU A 236 -0.54 1.11 -19.44
CA GLU A 236 0.04 -0.22 -19.61
C GLU A 236 -0.93 -1.37 -19.31
N MET A 237 -2.07 -1.10 -18.69
CA MET A 237 -3.13 -2.08 -18.47
C MET A 237 -4.11 -2.16 -19.63
N ARG A 238 -3.95 -1.37 -20.71
CA ARG A 238 -4.69 -1.45 -21.98
C ARG A 238 -6.21 -1.71 -21.81
N GLY A 239 -6.87 -0.95 -20.94
CA GLY A 239 -8.32 -1.09 -20.72
C GLY A 239 -8.74 -2.37 -20.00
N LYS A 240 -7.85 -2.97 -19.20
CA LYS A 240 -8.19 -4.05 -18.27
C LYS A 240 -9.35 -3.64 -17.38
N ALA A 241 -10.32 -4.54 -17.20
CA ALA A 241 -11.40 -4.33 -16.24
C ALA A 241 -10.86 -4.40 -14.80
N VAL A 242 -11.26 -3.46 -13.96
CA VAL A 242 -10.88 -3.35 -12.55
C VAL A 242 -12.06 -2.80 -11.74
N TYR A 243 -12.02 -2.95 -10.42
CA TYR A 243 -12.90 -2.20 -9.52
C TYR A 243 -12.13 -0.96 -9.03
N GLN A 244 -12.57 0.23 -9.43
CA GLN A 244 -11.85 1.48 -9.19
C GLN A 244 -12.33 2.15 -7.92
N LEU A 245 -11.42 2.72 -7.15
CA LEU A 245 -11.69 3.55 -5.98
C LEU A 245 -11.09 4.93 -6.26
N ASN A 246 -11.95 5.89 -6.57
CA ASN A 246 -11.55 7.24 -6.92
C ASN A 246 -11.70 8.17 -5.72
N TYR A 247 -10.57 8.67 -5.23
CA TYR A 247 -10.51 9.64 -4.14
C TYR A 247 -10.52 11.09 -4.63
N ARG A 248 -10.29 11.29 -5.93
CA ARG A 248 -9.89 12.59 -6.47
C ARG A 248 -11.04 13.58 -6.60
N TRP A 249 -12.28 13.10 -6.56
CA TRP A 249 -13.46 13.95 -6.65
C TRP A 249 -13.42 15.05 -5.59
N HIS A 250 -13.54 16.29 -6.05
CA HIS A 250 -13.38 17.47 -5.20
C HIS A 250 -14.33 17.47 -4.00
N ASP A 251 -15.59 17.06 -4.19
CA ASP A 251 -16.64 17.09 -3.17
C ASP A 251 -16.55 15.93 -2.15
N LEU A 252 -15.54 15.05 -2.30
CA LEU A 252 -15.08 14.17 -1.24
C LEU A 252 -14.14 14.88 -0.25
N HIS A 253 -13.72 16.10 -0.57
CA HIS A 253 -12.72 16.89 0.15
C HIS A 253 -11.42 16.10 0.42
N PRO A 254 -10.81 15.49 -0.61
CA PRO A 254 -9.61 14.71 -0.42
C PRO A 254 -8.46 15.59 0.04
N ALA A 255 -7.74 15.13 1.05
CA ALA A 255 -6.47 15.73 1.46
C ALA A 255 -5.31 15.08 0.72
N PHE A 256 -4.25 15.83 0.44
CA PHE A 256 -3.03 15.27 -0.15
C PHE A 256 -2.51 14.07 0.70
N PRO A 257 -2.11 12.95 0.07
CA PRO A 257 -1.98 12.71 -1.37
C PRO A 257 -3.23 12.12 -2.04
N MET A 258 -4.37 11.96 -1.34
CA MET A 258 -5.59 11.34 -1.90
C MET A 258 -6.16 12.10 -3.09
N THR A 259 -5.87 13.40 -3.21
CA THR A 259 -6.22 14.23 -4.38
C THR A 259 -5.64 13.72 -5.71
N ARG A 260 -4.62 12.87 -5.64
CA ARG A 260 -3.93 12.25 -6.79
C ARG A 260 -4.29 10.78 -6.97
N LEU A 261 -5.01 10.19 -6.02
CA LEU A 261 -5.10 8.75 -5.84
C LEU A 261 -6.33 8.17 -6.52
N ILE A 262 -6.10 7.15 -7.34
CA ILE A 262 -7.09 6.15 -7.71
C ILE A 262 -6.51 4.80 -7.30
N ASP A 263 -7.23 4.03 -6.48
CA ASP A 263 -6.87 2.63 -6.29
C ASP A 263 -7.62 1.78 -7.32
N GLU A 264 -7.02 0.68 -7.74
CA GLU A 264 -7.66 -0.29 -8.65
C GLU A 264 -7.50 -1.69 -8.08
N LEU A 265 -8.59 -2.45 -8.08
CA LEU A 265 -8.66 -3.77 -7.46
C LEU A 265 -9.01 -4.86 -8.46
N VAL A 266 -8.39 -6.03 -8.25
CA VAL A 266 -8.78 -7.30 -8.85
C VAL A 266 -8.77 -8.41 -7.79
N GLN A 267 -9.62 -9.40 -7.96
CA GLN A 267 -9.61 -10.60 -7.14
C GLN A 267 -8.60 -11.62 -7.68
N ILE A 268 -7.81 -12.22 -6.79
CA ILE A 268 -6.77 -13.21 -7.12
C ILE A 268 -6.97 -14.56 -6.42
N GLU A 269 -7.75 -14.58 -5.34
CA GLU A 269 -8.22 -15.78 -4.63
C GLU A 269 -9.56 -15.44 -3.96
N ASP A 270 -10.32 -16.46 -3.54
CA ASP A 270 -11.58 -16.23 -2.84
C ASP A 270 -11.38 -15.35 -1.60
N GLY A 271 -12.12 -14.25 -1.51
CA GLY A 271 -11.97 -13.24 -0.47
C GLY A 271 -10.61 -12.52 -0.42
N VAL A 272 -9.73 -12.62 -1.43
CA VAL A 272 -8.43 -11.92 -1.47
C VAL A 272 -8.27 -11.14 -2.77
N TYR A 273 -8.10 -9.84 -2.61
CA TYR A 273 -8.02 -8.87 -3.70
C TYR A 273 -6.68 -8.18 -3.66
N LEU A 274 -6.05 -8.07 -4.82
CA LEU A 274 -4.83 -7.34 -5.04
C LEU A 274 -5.17 -5.97 -5.62
N GLY A 275 -4.73 -4.94 -4.91
CA GLY A 275 -4.84 -3.56 -5.33
C GLY A 275 -3.53 -2.99 -5.83
N GLN A 276 -3.63 -2.09 -6.80
CA GLN A 276 -2.55 -1.15 -7.14
C GLN A 276 -2.93 0.27 -6.72
N LEU A 277 -1.94 1.00 -6.24
CA LEU A 277 -2.05 2.39 -5.79
C LEU A 277 -1.66 3.30 -6.97
N VAL A 278 -2.62 3.93 -7.65
CA VAL A 278 -2.34 4.70 -8.87
C VAL A 278 -2.37 6.19 -8.58
N MET A 279 -1.26 6.89 -8.84
CA MET A 279 -1.17 8.34 -8.64
C MET A 279 -1.13 9.07 -9.98
N ALA A 280 -1.91 10.13 -10.11
CA ALA A 280 -1.80 11.09 -11.21
C ALA A 280 -0.49 11.87 -11.11
N THR A 281 0.30 11.96 -12.19
CA THR A 281 1.51 12.81 -12.24
C THR A 281 1.27 14.16 -12.91
N HIS A 282 0.16 14.33 -13.63
CA HIS A 282 -0.29 15.58 -14.27
C HIS A 282 -1.68 15.98 -13.77
N HIS A 283 -2.10 17.22 -14.06
CA HIS A 283 -3.45 17.75 -13.75
C HIS A 283 -3.95 17.36 -12.36
N TYR A 284 -3.14 17.63 -11.35
CA TYR A 284 -3.43 17.28 -9.97
C TYR A 284 -3.69 18.50 -9.12
N SER A 285 -4.55 18.31 -8.11
CA SER A 285 -4.69 19.21 -6.98
C SER A 285 -3.79 18.72 -5.85
N LEU A 286 -3.13 19.62 -5.14
CA LEU A 286 -2.59 19.39 -3.80
C LEU A 286 -3.67 19.55 -2.72
N GLY A 287 -4.92 19.74 -3.13
CA GLY A 287 -6.09 19.95 -2.29
C GLY A 287 -6.02 21.28 -1.56
N THR A 288 -6.77 21.34 -0.46
CA THR A 288 -6.66 22.43 0.51
C THR A 288 -5.54 22.14 1.48
N LEU A 289 -4.46 22.92 1.42
CA LEU A 289 -3.40 22.85 2.41
C LEU A 289 -3.81 23.62 3.68
N ARG A 290 -4.33 22.91 4.68
CA ARG A 290 -4.61 23.47 6.01
C ARG A 290 -3.38 23.29 6.90
N ILE A 291 -2.45 24.25 6.88
CA ILE A 291 -1.32 24.23 7.83
C ILE A 291 -1.79 24.87 9.15
N PRO A 292 -1.90 24.12 10.26
CA PRO A 292 -2.27 24.70 11.55
C PRO A 292 -1.08 25.45 12.15
N LEU A 293 -0.76 26.61 11.58
CA LEU A 293 0.17 27.57 12.16
C LEU A 293 -0.66 28.63 12.90
N PHE A 294 -0.55 28.67 14.23
CA PHE A 294 -1.00 29.76 15.10
C PHE A 294 -2.51 29.91 15.41
N GLY A 295 -3.23 28.83 15.75
CA GLY A 295 -4.46 28.89 16.55
C GLY A 295 -5.72 29.51 15.91
N ALA A 296 -5.60 30.20 14.78
CA ALA A 296 -6.72 30.57 13.91
C ALA A 296 -6.95 29.47 12.86
N PRO A 297 -8.20 29.28 12.37
CA PRO A 297 -8.43 28.42 11.22
C PRO A 297 -7.60 28.94 10.03
N PRO A 298 -6.71 28.13 9.44
CA PRO A 298 -5.84 28.60 8.37
C PRO A 298 -6.67 28.96 7.12
N PRO A 299 -6.23 29.95 6.33
CA PRO A 299 -6.82 30.19 5.03
C PRO A 299 -6.75 28.93 4.16
N GLU A 300 -7.86 28.60 3.50
CA GLU A 300 -8.00 27.49 2.56
C GLU A 300 -7.26 27.88 1.26
N TRP A 301 -6.08 27.28 1.02
CA TRP A 301 -5.35 27.45 -0.23
C TRP A 301 -5.59 26.27 -1.13
N GLU A 302 -6.33 26.50 -2.22
CA GLU A 302 -6.42 25.57 -3.33
C GLU A 302 -5.13 25.65 -4.15
N LEU A 303 -4.44 24.52 -4.27
CA LEU A 303 -3.21 24.40 -5.05
C LEU A 303 -3.41 23.34 -6.12
N GLY A 304 -3.21 23.70 -7.38
CA GLY A 304 -3.38 22.80 -8.53
C GLY A 304 -4.81 22.76 -9.07
N GLU A 305 -5.06 21.82 -9.98
CA GLU A 305 -6.33 21.73 -10.72
C GLU A 305 -7.24 20.67 -10.12
N ALA A 306 -8.50 21.03 -9.87
CA ALA A 306 -9.50 20.09 -9.39
C ALA A 306 -9.74 18.98 -10.41
N TYR A 307 -9.93 17.75 -9.93
CA TYR A 307 -10.26 16.63 -10.79
C TYR A 307 -11.66 16.80 -11.39
N SER A 308 -11.76 16.72 -12.72
CA SER A 308 -13.00 16.97 -13.45
C SER A 308 -13.70 15.69 -13.92
N GLY A 309 -13.07 14.52 -13.79
CA GLY A 309 -13.58 13.30 -14.44
C GLY A 309 -13.34 13.24 -15.95
N ASP A 310 -12.82 14.31 -16.57
CA ASP A 310 -12.61 14.40 -18.01
C ASP A 310 -11.55 13.39 -18.49
N THR A 311 -12.01 12.37 -19.23
CA THR A 311 -11.16 11.31 -19.76
C THR A 311 -10.34 11.73 -20.98
N SER A 312 -10.56 12.93 -21.51
CA SER A 312 -9.73 13.51 -22.58
C SER A 312 -8.42 14.11 -22.07
N LEU A 313 -8.32 14.37 -20.77
CA LEU A 313 -7.10 14.87 -20.13
C LEU A 313 -6.15 13.72 -19.77
N ASP A 314 -4.87 13.90 -20.09
CA ASP A 314 -3.82 12.97 -19.67
C ASP A 314 -3.32 13.31 -18.26
N TYR A 315 -3.86 12.63 -17.26
CA TYR A 315 -3.43 12.75 -15.87
C TYR A 315 -2.08 12.08 -15.56
N GLY A 316 -1.44 11.40 -16.52
CA GLY A 316 -0.14 10.75 -16.34
C GLY A 316 -0.15 9.68 -15.24
N TYR A 317 -1.18 8.84 -15.19
CA TYR A 317 -1.34 7.88 -14.10
C TYR A 317 -0.21 6.84 -14.05
N GLN A 318 0.32 6.61 -12.85
CA GLN A 318 1.37 5.63 -12.59
C GLN A 318 1.05 4.73 -11.40
N ASN A 319 1.41 3.46 -11.50
CA ASN A 319 1.37 2.55 -10.36
C ASN A 319 2.52 2.87 -9.39
N ASN A 320 2.12 3.27 -8.19
CA ASN A 320 2.95 3.71 -7.08
C ASN A 320 2.95 2.71 -5.91
N GLY A 321 2.52 1.46 -6.13
CA GLY A 321 2.55 0.44 -5.10
C GLY A 321 1.42 -0.56 -5.18
N PHE A 322 1.43 -1.47 -4.21
CA PHE A 322 0.44 -2.53 -4.10
C PHE A 322 -0.09 -2.62 -2.67
N PHE A 323 -1.33 -3.07 -2.55
CA PHE A 323 -1.97 -3.36 -1.28
C PHE A 323 -2.95 -4.54 -1.43
N LEU A 324 -3.42 -5.09 -0.32
CA LEU A 324 -4.42 -6.17 -0.32
C LEU A 324 -5.69 -5.73 0.39
N MET A 325 -6.83 -6.14 -0.14
CA MET A 325 -8.10 -6.21 0.58
C MET A 325 -8.44 -7.68 0.83
N ILE A 326 -8.66 -8.06 2.08
CA ILE A 326 -8.96 -9.44 2.48
C ILE A 326 -10.30 -9.46 3.20
N ASP A 327 -11.21 -10.35 2.80
CA ASP A 327 -12.52 -10.49 3.42
C ASP A 327 -12.36 -10.83 4.91
N THR A 328 -13.13 -10.16 5.76
CA THR A 328 -13.23 -10.43 7.19
C THR A 328 -13.57 -11.87 7.55
N ALA A 329 -14.24 -12.62 6.67
CA ALA A 329 -14.46 -14.06 6.82
C ALA A 329 -13.13 -14.85 6.92
N ARG A 330 -12.06 -14.33 6.33
CA ARG A 330 -10.70 -14.89 6.35
C ARG A 330 -9.79 -14.23 7.40
N ALA A 331 -10.34 -13.50 8.36
CA ALA A 331 -9.54 -12.72 9.34
C ALA A 331 -8.51 -13.57 10.10
N ARG A 332 -8.87 -14.80 10.52
CA ARG A 332 -7.92 -15.69 11.21
C ARG A 332 -6.75 -16.10 10.33
N GLU A 333 -6.99 -16.36 9.05
CA GLU A 333 -5.93 -16.68 8.09
C GLU A 333 -5.06 -15.46 7.79
N ALA A 334 -5.68 -14.29 7.61
CA ALA A 334 -4.97 -13.03 7.37
C ALA A 334 -3.99 -12.70 8.51
N PHE A 335 -4.40 -12.92 9.76
CA PHE A 335 -3.59 -12.65 10.95
C PHE A 335 -2.73 -13.84 11.42
N ALA A 336 -2.67 -14.92 10.65
CA ALA A 336 -1.85 -16.08 10.96
C ALA A 336 -0.35 -15.74 10.90
N ASP A 337 0.47 -16.53 11.61
CA ASP A 337 1.93 -16.35 11.65
C ASP A 337 2.59 -16.49 10.27
N SER A 338 1.99 -17.28 9.37
CA SER A 338 2.44 -17.45 7.99
C SER A 338 2.07 -16.30 7.05
N ALA A 339 1.14 -15.42 7.45
CA ALA A 339 0.63 -14.33 6.64
C ALA A 339 1.04 -12.96 7.21
N PHE A 340 0.14 -12.28 7.95
CA PHE A 340 0.35 -10.91 8.45
C PHE A 340 0.20 -10.81 9.98
N PRO A 341 1.07 -11.47 10.76
CA PRO A 341 0.92 -11.54 12.22
C PRO A 341 0.98 -10.19 12.91
N ASN A 342 1.71 -9.22 12.35
CA ASN A 342 1.82 -7.86 12.91
C ASN A 342 0.51 -7.05 12.83
N LEU A 343 -0.48 -7.50 12.03
CA LEU A 343 -1.80 -6.88 11.92
C LEU A 343 -2.83 -7.50 12.86
N ARG A 344 -2.46 -8.57 13.58
CA ARG A 344 -3.33 -9.24 14.54
C ARG A 344 -3.85 -8.22 15.58
N PRO A 345 -5.13 -8.32 15.99
CA PRO A 345 -5.62 -7.59 17.15
C PRO A 345 -4.71 -7.82 18.36
N ARG A 346 -4.60 -6.82 19.24
CA ARG A 346 -3.89 -6.85 20.52
C ARG A 346 -4.90 -7.02 21.66
N PRO A 347 -4.46 -7.47 22.85
CA PRO A 347 -5.30 -7.46 24.05
C PRO A 347 -5.94 -6.07 24.27
N GLY A 348 -7.28 -6.04 24.38
CA GLY A 348 -8.05 -4.82 24.56
C GLY A 348 -8.59 -4.18 23.28
N GLU A 349 -8.08 -4.58 22.10
CA GLU A 349 -8.64 -4.14 20.83
C GLU A 349 -9.86 -4.96 20.41
N ARG A 350 -10.73 -4.36 19.61
CA ARG A 350 -11.79 -5.10 18.92
C ARG A 350 -11.17 -6.13 17.97
N GLY A 351 -11.77 -7.30 17.92
CA GLY A 351 -11.28 -8.43 17.14
C GLY A 351 -10.49 -9.42 18.00
N TRP A 352 -9.92 -8.99 19.13
CA TRP A 352 -9.15 -9.89 20.00
C TRP A 352 -10.00 -11.04 20.52
N LYS A 353 -11.12 -10.71 21.17
CA LYS A 353 -12.05 -11.70 21.71
C LYS A 353 -12.92 -12.32 20.63
N GLU A 354 -13.35 -11.51 19.67
CA GLU A 354 -14.21 -11.95 18.57
C GLU A 354 -13.52 -13.03 17.71
N LEU A 355 -12.20 -12.96 17.57
CA LEU A 355 -11.40 -13.97 16.88
C LEU A 355 -10.78 -15.00 17.85
N GLY A 356 -11.20 -15.02 19.11
CA GLY A 356 -10.83 -16.03 20.12
C GLY A 356 -9.34 -16.04 20.50
N TYR A 357 -8.65 -14.91 20.41
CA TYR A 357 -7.24 -14.81 20.85
C TYR A 357 -7.09 -14.73 22.37
N ASP A 358 -8.19 -14.50 23.11
CA ASP A 358 -8.26 -14.59 24.56
C ASP A 358 -8.38 -16.04 25.07
N GLN A 359 -8.62 -17.00 24.18
CA GLN A 359 -8.72 -18.41 24.53
C GLN A 359 -7.34 -19.09 24.44
N PRO A 360 -7.03 -20.05 25.35
CA PRO A 360 -5.81 -20.83 25.24
C PRO A 360 -5.80 -21.58 23.90
N ALA A 361 -4.64 -21.57 23.23
CA ALA A 361 -4.49 -22.30 21.97
C ALA A 361 -4.91 -23.77 22.18
N PRO A 362 -5.76 -24.34 21.31
CA PRO A 362 -6.16 -25.73 21.44
C PRO A 362 -4.90 -26.60 21.49
N ALA A 363 -4.81 -27.45 22.51
CA ALA A 363 -3.67 -28.34 22.68
C ALA A 363 -3.45 -29.09 21.36
N LYS A 364 -2.25 -28.97 20.76
CA LYS A 364 -1.93 -29.66 19.51
C LYS A 364 -2.22 -31.15 19.69
N PRO A 365 -3.16 -31.74 18.92
CA PRO A 365 -3.43 -33.17 19.00
C PRO A 365 -2.15 -33.90 18.62
N GLY A 366 -1.50 -34.56 19.59
CA GLY A 366 -0.24 -35.29 19.36
C GLY A 366 0.90 -34.97 20.32
N ALA A 367 0.78 -33.95 21.19
CA ALA A 367 1.67 -33.81 22.35
C ALA A 367 1.23 -34.78 23.47
N VAL A 368 1.15 -36.08 23.16
CA VAL A 368 1.04 -37.13 24.17
C VAL A 368 2.38 -37.14 24.89
N GLY A 369 2.35 -36.64 26.13
CA GLY A 369 3.51 -36.66 27.01
C GLY A 369 4.08 -38.07 27.07
N THR A 370 5.35 -38.20 26.72
CA THR A 370 6.17 -39.30 27.21
C THR A 370 6.18 -39.19 28.73
N ALA A 371 5.26 -39.92 29.36
CA ALA A 371 5.28 -40.16 30.78
C ALA A 371 6.66 -40.74 31.13
N SER A 372 7.46 -39.95 31.84
CA SER A 372 8.71 -40.37 32.42
C SER A 372 8.40 -41.48 33.43
N ILE A 373 8.68 -42.72 33.04
CA ILE A 373 8.67 -43.87 33.94
C ILE A 373 9.72 -43.58 35.02
N GLY A 374 9.23 -43.40 36.25
CA GLY A 374 10.05 -43.19 37.43
C GLY A 374 11.06 -44.32 37.60
N ARG A 375 12.33 -43.97 37.64
CA ARG A 375 13.38 -44.80 38.23
C ARG A 375 13.74 -44.21 39.58
N ALA A 376 13.44 -44.99 40.62
CA ALA A 376 13.90 -44.76 41.97
C ALA A 376 15.44 -44.86 42.04
N ALA A 377 16.07 -43.88 42.69
CA ALA A 377 17.33 -44.05 43.41
C ALA A 377 17.46 -42.90 44.42
N GLY A 378 17.52 -43.24 45.71
CA GLY A 378 17.83 -42.29 46.76
C GLY A 378 19.32 -41.92 46.76
N ALA A 379 19.62 -40.69 47.12
CA ALA A 379 20.78 -40.31 47.91
C ALA A 379 20.66 -38.85 48.34
N THR A 380 20.95 -38.67 49.63
CA THR A 380 21.25 -37.47 50.41
C THR A 380 21.85 -36.24 49.69
N THR A 381 21.36 -35.08 50.15
CA THR A 381 21.84 -33.68 50.08
C THR A 381 23.38 -33.47 50.12
N PRO A 382 23.96 -32.30 49.68
CA PRO A 382 23.48 -30.95 50.04
C PRO A 382 23.61 -29.79 49.02
N ASN A 383 22.80 -28.76 49.33
CA ASN A 383 22.90 -27.32 49.05
C ASN A 383 24.05 -26.82 48.15
N CYS A 384 23.68 -26.23 47.01
CA CYS A 384 24.41 -25.14 46.38
C CYS A 384 23.40 -24.06 45.92
N SER A 385 23.37 -22.97 46.66
CA SER A 385 22.82 -21.68 46.23
C SER A 385 23.65 -21.12 45.08
N VAL A 386 23.02 -20.82 43.93
CA VAL A 386 23.66 -20.01 42.88
C VAL A 386 22.79 -18.81 42.59
N ASN A 387 23.39 -17.66 42.86
CA ASN A 387 22.89 -16.31 42.62
C ASN A 387 22.60 -16.06 41.15
N SER A 388 21.45 -15.47 40.87
CA SER A 388 21.16 -14.78 39.62
C SER A 388 22.01 -13.49 39.52
N PRO A 389 22.78 -13.25 38.45
CA PRO A 389 23.35 -11.93 38.23
C PRO A 389 22.31 -11.00 37.60
N ARG A 390 21.96 -9.95 38.35
CA ARG A 390 21.30 -8.74 37.86
C ARG A 390 22.23 -8.05 36.86
N PHE A 391 21.75 -7.85 35.63
CA PHE A 391 22.40 -6.97 34.66
C PHE A 391 22.12 -5.50 35.04
N VAL A 392 23.18 -4.81 35.46
CA VAL A 392 23.19 -3.36 35.71
C VAL A 392 23.68 -2.67 34.43
N TRP A 393 22.83 -1.84 33.84
CA TRP A 393 23.19 -0.93 32.76
C TRP A 393 24.07 0.19 33.29
N ASN A 394 25.29 0.32 32.75
CA ASN A 394 26.15 1.46 33.03
C ASN A 394 26.38 2.31 31.76
N ARG A 395 26.20 3.61 31.96
CA ARG A 395 26.18 4.68 30.96
C ARG A 395 27.61 5.07 30.51
N ARG A 396 27.66 5.61 29.28
CA ARG A 396 28.71 6.45 28.64
C ARG A 396 29.93 5.72 28.05
N ARG A 397 30.09 5.88 26.73
CA ARG A 397 31.24 6.59 26.10
C ARG A 397 30.93 6.88 24.62
N LYS A 398 31.15 8.14 24.22
CA LYS A 398 31.18 8.60 22.81
C LYS A 398 32.45 8.06 22.14
N PRO A 399 32.45 7.75 20.83
CA PRO A 399 33.68 7.67 20.05
C PRO A 399 33.91 8.97 19.27
N THR A 400 35.13 9.48 19.40
CA THR A 400 35.77 10.49 18.56
C THR A 400 36.20 9.87 17.22
N MET A 401 36.01 10.61 16.13
CA MET A 401 36.55 10.29 14.81
C MET A 401 38.07 10.44 14.83
N ALA A 402 38.78 9.43 14.32
CA ALA A 402 40.19 9.52 13.96
C ALA A 402 40.31 9.44 12.43
N THR A 403 40.90 10.49 11.85
CA THR A 403 41.37 10.55 10.48
C THR A 403 42.69 9.78 10.38
N SER A 404 42.83 8.92 9.37
CA SER A 404 44.14 8.43 8.93
C SER A 404 44.19 8.38 7.41
N ALA A 405 44.97 9.30 6.84
CA ALA A 405 45.54 9.17 5.52
C ALA A 405 46.97 8.63 5.66
N SER A 406 47.32 7.57 4.93
CA SER A 406 48.63 7.49 4.26
C SER A 406 48.76 6.23 3.38
N CYS A 407 49.14 6.48 2.13
CA CYS A 407 50.19 5.82 1.34
C CYS A 407 50.02 4.38 0.82
N CYS A 408 49.75 4.35 -0.49
CA CYS A 408 50.63 3.88 -1.57
C CYS A 408 51.05 2.40 -1.73
N ASN A 409 50.94 2.02 -3.01
CA ASN A 409 51.72 1.07 -3.80
C ASN A 409 51.30 -0.41 -3.79
N ARG A 410 50.66 -0.83 -4.90
CA ARG A 410 51.29 -1.73 -5.87
C ARG A 410 50.58 -1.68 -7.23
N ALA A 411 51.42 -1.63 -8.27
CA ALA A 411 51.06 -1.64 -9.67
C ALA A 411 50.67 -3.05 -10.16
N ASN A 412 49.77 -3.12 -11.15
CA ASN A 412 50.02 -3.94 -12.33
C ASN A 412 49.24 -3.40 -13.56
N PRO A 413 49.81 -3.43 -14.77
CA PRO A 413 49.33 -2.75 -15.97
C PRO A 413 48.59 -3.73 -16.90
N PHE A 414 47.53 -3.31 -17.59
CA PHE A 414 47.13 -3.83 -18.91
C PHE A 414 45.90 -3.07 -19.41
N CYS A 415 46.11 -2.16 -20.37
CA CYS A 415 45.28 -1.94 -21.57
C CYS A 415 45.58 -0.54 -22.13
N ARG A 416 46.41 -0.52 -23.17
CA ARG A 416 46.52 0.58 -24.14
C ARG A 416 45.52 0.35 -25.26
N CYS A 417 45.21 1.45 -25.93
CA CYS A 417 44.55 1.61 -27.24
C CYS A 417 43.03 1.77 -27.23
N CYS A 418 42.56 3.01 -27.23
CA CYS A 418 42.11 3.62 -28.49
C CYS A 418 42.10 5.15 -28.39
N ASN A 419 42.59 5.76 -29.46
CA ASN A 419 42.87 7.17 -29.62
C ASN A 419 41.66 7.88 -30.25
N ALA A 420 41.46 9.13 -29.85
CA ALA A 420 40.96 10.27 -30.61
C ALA A 420 39.93 10.06 -31.75
N ASN A 421 38.74 10.61 -31.55
CA ASN A 421 38.09 11.38 -32.62
C ASN A 421 37.41 12.63 -32.05
N LYS A 422 37.94 13.79 -32.44
CA LYS A 422 37.35 15.12 -32.21
C LYS A 422 36.24 15.31 -33.24
N ALA A 423 35.00 15.50 -32.79
CA ALA A 423 33.93 16.05 -33.61
C ALA A 423 33.40 17.33 -32.97
N LYS A 424 33.53 18.44 -33.71
CA LYS A 424 32.99 19.76 -33.38
C LYS A 424 31.47 19.71 -33.43
N PHE A 425 30.78 20.13 -32.37
CA PHE A 425 29.34 20.42 -32.41
C PHE A 425 29.11 21.93 -32.61
N PRO A 426 28.21 22.35 -33.52
CA PRO A 426 27.79 23.73 -33.63
C PRO A 426 26.76 24.08 -32.54
N ARG A 427 26.87 25.30 -32.00
CA ARG A 427 25.90 25.90 -31.08
C ARG A 427 24.58 26.18 -31.81
N PRO A 428 23.41 25.89 -31.24
CA PRO A 428 22.16 26.38 -31.80
C PRO A 428 21.96 27.87 -31.49
N ALA A 429 21.45 28.58 -32.49
CA ALA A 429 21.15 30.00 -32.46
C ALA A 429 19.98 30.30 -31.51
N VAL A 430 20.14 31.38 -30.73
CA VAL A 430 19.10 31.99 -29.92
C VAL A 430 18.22 32.82 -30.86
N SER A 431 16.99 32.39 -31.11
CA SER A 431 15.96 33.20 -31.77
C SER A 431 15.09 33.88 -30.72
N THR A 432 15.26 35.19 -30.61
CA THR A 432 14.41 36.10 -29.84
C THR A 432 13.02 36.13 -30.47
N ILE A 433 12.00 35.62 -29.78
CA ILE A 433 10.59 35.84 -30.15
C ILE A 433 10.02 36.90 -29.20
N THR A 434 9.87 38.10 -29.74
CA THR A 434 9.08 39.18 -29.18
C THR A 434 7.60 38.85 -29.43
N CYS A 435 6.77 38.76 -28.39
CA CYS A 435 5.32 38.78 -28.56
C CYS A 435 4.69 39.78 -27.60
N ALA A 436 3.84 40.61 -28.19
CA ALA A 436 3.23 41.80 -27.61
C ALA A 436 2.05 41.42 -26.71
N ILE A 437 1.95 42.10 -25.57
CA ILE A 437 0.76 42.09 -24.71
C ILE A 437 -0.13 43.24 -25.17
N SER A 438 -1.27 42.91 -25.78
CA SER A 438 -2.41 43.84 -25.94
C SER A 438 -3.51 43.46 -24.96
N LYS A 439 -3.98 44.49 -24.25
CA LYS A 439 -5.11 44.50 -23.32
C LYS A 439 -6.40 43.96 -23.95
N CYS A 440 -7.16 43.19 -23.17
CA CYS A 440 -8.60 43.33 -22.95
C CYS A 440 -8.92 42.76 -21.57
#